data_AF-A0A0G2J2W3-F1
#
_entry.id   AF-A0A0G2J2W3-F1
#
_cell.length_a   1.000
_cell.length_b   1.000
_cell.length_c   1.000
_cell.angle_alpha   90.00
_cell.angle_beta   90.00
_cell.angle_gamma   90.00
#
_symmetry.space_group_name_H-M   'P 1'
#
loop_
_entity.id
_entity.type
_entity.pdbx_description
1 polymer ?
#
loop_
_entity_poly.entity_id
_entity_poly.type
_entity_poly.pdbx_seq_one_letter_code
_entity_poly.pdbx_strand_id
1 'polypeptide(L)'
;MQNLQNLHNPQNPQNPQNLQNLKVGRRKINDPTLHTYEPDSDVYTYVASAFNLAFPMLTNSWSTEVFINIALLFDDNRKESQLFQGNVNKARANVHWFMTTLQQRPPPIILDDNIIDIDCLAYHPRLEWDGEHGNFPFEMQGVHLNTQRVQDMVTAGNSDSEESRQCFRNFLFAFATAFVHEIGGHLLITWLGNGCKKHP
;
A
#
# COMPACT_ATOMS: atom_id res chain seq x y z
N MET A 1 -53.43 4.86 8.08
CA MET A 1 -52.73 4.33 9.26
C MET A 1 -51.77 3.26 8.78
N GLN A 2 -50.48 3.60 8.80
CA GLN A 2 -49.36 2.69 8.59
C GLN A 2 -49.16 1.82 9.84
N ASN A 3 -48.76 0.57 9.68
CA ASN A 3 -47.97 -0.22 10.66
C ASN A 3 -47.56 -1.54 9.98
N LEU A 4 -46.28 -1.70 9.61
CA LEU A 4 -45.15 -2.15 10.44
C LEU A 4 -44.95 -3.67 10.32
N GLN A 5 -44.34 -4.09 9.21
CA GLN A 5 -43.49 -5.28 9.17
C GLN A 5 -42.35 -5.03 8.18
N ASN A 6 -41.26 -4.47 8.68
CA ASN A 6 -39.91 -4.55 8.10
C ASN A 6 -38.93 -4.10 9.19
N LEU A 7 -38.57 -5.02 10.07
CA LEU A 7 -37.46 -4.83 10.99
C LEU A 7 -36.51 -6.02 10.85
N HIS A 8 -35.23 -5.67 10.75
CA HIS A 8 -34.05 -6.54 10.67
C HIS A 8 -33.68 -7.11 9.29
N ASN A 9 -33.19 -6.22 8.42
CA ASN A 9 -32.08 -6.57 7.55
C ASN A 9 -30.80 -6.13 8.26
N PRO A 10 -29.97 -7.02 8.81
CA PRO A 10 -28.64 -6.63 9.28
C PRO A 10 -27.87 -6.16 8.06
N GLN A 11 -27.61 -4.86 7.99
CA GLN A 11 -26.77 -4.28 6.95
C GLN A 11 -25.41 -4.97 7.00
N ASN A 12 -25.21 -5.83 5.99
CA ASN A 12 -23.97 -6.13 5.30
C ASN A 12 -22.76 -5.39 5.89
N PRO A 13 -21.87 -6.06 6.65
CA PRO A 13 -20.60 -5.43 7.00
C PRO A 13 -19.94 -5.04 5.68
N GLN A 14 -19.61 -3.76 5.54
CA GLN A 14 -18.96 -3.24 4.35
C GLN A 14 -17.75 -4.12 4.04
N ASN A 15 -17.89 -5.01 3.07
CA ASN A 15 -16.78 -5.76 2.55
C ASN A 15 -15.81 -4.70 2.00
N PRO A 16 -14.60 -4.54 2.56
CA PRO A 16 -13.72 -3.47 2.13
C PRO A 16 -13.41 -3.70 0.65
N GLN A 17 -13.99 -2.87 -0.22
CA GLN A 17 -13.86 -2.94 -1.69
C GLN A 17 -12.39 -3.01 -2.13
N ASN A 18 -11.49 -2.55 -1.26
CA ASN A 18 -10.05 -2.46 -1.43
C ASN A 18 -9.34 -3.83 -1.52
N LEU A 19 -9.99 -4.94 -1.13
CA LEU A 19 -9.39 -6.28 -1.19
C LEU A 19 -9.67 -7.02 -2.50
N GLN A 20 -10.71 -6.64 -3.26
CA GLN A 20 -11.11 -7.37 -4.47
C GLN A 20 -10.04 -7.38 -5.57
N ASN A 21 -9.20 -6.34 -5.60
CA ASN A 21 -8.16 -6.16 -6.61
C ASN A 21 -6.73 -6.35 -6.05
N LEU A 22 -6.60 -6.69 -4.77
CA LEU A 22 -5.29 -6.89 -4.15
C LEU A 22 -4.65 -8.18 -4.70
N LYS A 23 -3.43 -8.06 -5.21
CA LYS A 23 -2.63 -9.21 -5.63
C LYS A 23 -1.50 -9.40 -4.65
N VAL A 24 -1.41 -10.58 -4.04
CA VAL A 24 -0.27 -10.98 -3.21
C VAL A 24 0.45 -12.12 -3.92
N GLY A 25 1.75 -12.00 -4.10
CA GLY A 25 2.55 -13.05 -4.72
C GLY A 25 3.96 -13.08 -4.15
N ARG A 26 4.72 -14.13 -4.49
CA ARG A 26 6.12 -14.30 -4.11
C ARG A 26 7.01 -14.29 -5.34
N ARG A 27 8.11 -13.55 -5.25
CA ARG A 27 9.22 -13.61 -6.19
C ARG A 27 10.37 -14.37 -5.52
N LYS A 28 10.73 -15.52 -6.10
CA LYS A 28 11.83 -16.34 -5.58
C LYS A 28 13.17 -15.76 -6.06
N ILE A 29 14.23 -16.06 -5.31
CA ILE A 29 15.60 -15.69 -5.71
C ILE A 29 15.89 -16.26 -7.11
N ASN A 30 16.38 -15.41 -8.01
CA ASN A 30 16.69 -15.73 -9.40
C ASN A 30 15.50 -16.21 -10.26
N ASP A 31 14.26 -16.04 -9.81
CA ASP A 31 13.06 -16.33 -10.59
C ASP A 31 12.28 -15.02 -10.84
N PRO A 32 12.17 -14.56 -12.10
CA PRO A 32 11.43 -13.35 -12.41
C PRO A 32 9.91 -13.53 -12.29
N THR A 33 9.44 -14.77 -12.17
CA THR A 33 8.02 -15.10 -12.09
C THR A 33 7.43 -14.71 -10.75
N LEU A 34 6.29 -14.01 -10.78
CA LEU A 34 5.48 -13.76 -9.60
C LEU A 34 4.54 -14.94 -9.39
N HIS A 35 4.77 -15.73 -8.35
CA HIS A 35 3.91 -16.84 -7.95
C HIS A 35 2.81 -16.32 -7.04
N THR A 36 1.56 -16.28 -7.52
CA THR A 36 0.43 -15.71 -6.77
C THR A 36 0.01 -16.62 -5.61
N TYR A 37 -0.33 -16.00 -4.47
CA TYR A 37 -0.99 -16.69 -3.37
C TYR A 37 -2.50 -16.69 -3.57
N GLU A 38 -3.15 -17.82 -3.28
CA GLU A 38 -4.61 -17.90 -3.24
C GLU A 38 -5.16 -17.09 -2.06
N PRO A 39 -6.35 -16.47 -2.21
CA PRO A 39 -6.96 -15.64 -1.17
C PRO A 39 -7.22 -16.34 0.17
N ASP A 40 -7.33 -17.67 0.20
CA ASP A 40 -7.58 -18.48 1.38
C ASP A 40 -6.31 -18.93 2.11
N SER A 41 -5.12 -18.62 1.58
CA SER A 41 -3.85 -18.89 2.26
C SER A 41 -3.61 -17.96 3.45
N ASP A 42 -2.93 -18.45 4.48
CA ASP A 42 -2.56 -17.64 5.65
C ASP A 42 -1.71 -16.42 5.26
N VAL A 43 -0.78 -16.63 4.31
CA VAL A 43 0.09 -15.56 3.79
C VAL A 43 -0.76 -14.45 3.17
N TYR A 44 -1.68 -14.79 2.25
CA TYR A 44 -2.57 -13.80 1.65
C TYR A 44 -3.41 -13.12 2.72
N THR A 45 -4.06 -13.90 3.58
CA THR A 45 -4.99 -13.40 4.61
C THR A 45 -4.32 -12.39 5.53
N TYR A 46 -3.12 -12.69 6.04
CA TYR A 46 -2.43 -11.81 7.00
C TYR A 46 -1.83 -10.57 6.32
N VAL A 47 -1.27 -10.71 5.12
CA VAL A 47 -0.78 -9.57 4.33
C VAL A 47 -1.94 -8.64 3.94
N ALA A 48 -3.04 -9.21 3.44
CA ALA A 48 -4.24 -8.46 3.12
C ALA A 48 -4.83 -7.77 4.36
N SER A 49 -4.77 -8.42 5.53
CA SER A 49 -5.20 -7.81 6.80
C SER A 49 -4.34 -6.60 7.17
N ALA A 50 -3.01 -6.71 7.09
CA ALA A 50 -2.10 -5.59 7.33
C ALA A 50 -2.33 -4.45 6.33
N PHE A 51 -2.55 -4.76 5.06
CA PHE A 51 -2.87 -3.78 4.02
C PHE A 51 -4.21 -3.07 4.28
N ASN A 52 -5.23 -3.83 4.71
CA ASN A 52 -6.53 -3.27 5.07
C ASN A 52 -6.45 -2.37 6.32
N LEU A 53 -5.55 -2.68 7.26
CA LEU A 53 -5.25 -1.80 8.40
C LEU A 53 -4.52 -0.51 7.98
N ALA A 54 -3.68 -0.57 6.94
CA ALA A 54 -2.96 0.60 6.43
C ALA A 54 -3.89 1.61 5.74
N PHE A 55 -4.98 1.17 5.10
CA PHE A 55 -5.86 2.08 4.36
C PHE A 55 -6.46 3.20 5.19
N PRO A 56 -7.10 2.95 6.34
CA PRO A 56 -7.58 4.02 7.22
C PRO A 56 -6.46 4.95 7.68
N MET A 57 -5.24 4.46 7.82
CA MET A 57 -4.08 5.30 8.14
C MET A 57 -3.70 6.19 6.96
N LEU A 58 -3.67 5.66 5.74
CA LEU A 58 -3.38 6.41 4.51
C LEU A 58 -4.41 7.50 4.21
N THR A 59 -5.70 7.21 4.43
CA THR A 59 -6.81 8.10 4.05
C THR A 59 -7.29 9.01 5.17
N ASN A 60 -6.71 8.92 6.38
CA ASN A 60 -6.98 9.84 7.47
C ASN A 60 -6.62 11.28 7.07
N SER A 61 -7.37 12.27 7.56
CA SER A 61 -7.13 13.69 7.30
C SER A 61 -5.71 14.14 7.70
N TRP A 62 -5.19 13.64 8.82
CA TRP A 62 -3.84 13.98 9.29
C TRP A 62 -2.77 13.48 8.33
N SER A 63 -2.84 12.20 7.93
CA SER A 63 -1.91 11.62 6.96
C SER A 63 -2.03 12.31 5.61
N THR A 64 -3.24 12.65 5.19
CA THR A 64 -3.47 13.39 3.94
C THR A 64 -2.76 14.74 3.93
N GLU A 65 -2.86 15.52 5.01
CA GLU A 65 -2.11 16.79 5.12
C GLU A 65 -0.59 16.57 5.11
N VAL A 66 -0.09 15.50 5.75
CA VAL A 66 1.33 15.12 5.66
C VAL A 66 1.74 14.81 4.22
N PHE A 67 0.94 14.04 3.47
CA PHE A 67 1.23 13.72 2.07
C PHE A 67 1.18 14.94 1.15
N ILE A 68 0.29 15.90 1.41
CA ILE A 68 0.26 17.18 0.70
C ILE A 68 1.55 17.96 0.94
N ASN A 69 2.03 18.01 2.19
CA ASN A 69 3.29 18.66 2.53
C ASN A 69 4.48 17.95 1.89
N ILE A 70 4.51 16.60 1.87
CA ILE A 70 5.53 15.82 1.16
C ILE A 70 5.51 16.16 -0.34
N ALA A 71 4.33 16.24 -0.95
CA ALA A 71 4.19 16.56 -2.36
C ALA A 71 4.71 17.97 -2.70
N LEU A 72 4.42 18.96 -1.86
CA LEU A 72 4.94 20.33 -2.00
C LEU A 72 6.46 20.37 -1.82
N LEU A 73 6.99 19.73 -0.77
CA LEU A 73 8.43 19.65 -0.52
C LEU A 73 9.17 18.95 -1.66
N PHE A 74 8.60 17.88 -2.20
CA PHE A 74 9.15 17.19 -3.36
C PHE A 74 9.19 18.12 -4.58
N ASP A 75 8.11 18.84 -4.84
CA ASP A 75 8.00 19.78 -5.96
C ASP A 75 9.01 20.92 -5.85
N ASP A 76 9.13 21.53 -4.66
CA ASP A 76 10.06 22.63 -4.40
C ASP A 76 11.53 22.22 -4.62
N ASN A 77 11.86 20.94 -4.40
CA ASN A 77 13.21 20.40 -4.62
C ASN A 77 13.47 19.97 -6.08
N ARG A 78 12.46 19.96 -6.96
CA ARG A 78 12.65 19.70 -8.40
C ARG A 78 13.21 20.95 -9.07
N LYS A 79 14.49 20.91 -9.45
CA LYS A 79 15.23 22.05 -10.02
C LYS A 79 14.71 22.52 -11.39
N GLU A 80 14.03 21.66 -12.15
CA GLU A 80 13.74 21.91 -13.58
C GLU A 80 12.24 21.98 -13.92
N SER A 81 11.36 21.39 -13.11
CA SER A 81 9.91 21.49 -13.30
C SER A 81 9.16 21.36 -11.98
N GLN A 82 8.51 22.46 -11.57
CA GLN A 82 7.57 22.50 -10.46
C GLN A 82 6.15 22.29 -10.99
N LEU A 83 5.56 21.15 -10.64
CA LEU A 83 4.19 20.73 -10.93
C LEU A 83 3.16 21.62 -10.23
N PHE A 84 3.46 22.05 -9.01
CA PHE A 84 2.54 22.78 -8.15
C PHE A 84 2.92 24.25 -8.00
N GLN A 85 4.21 24.60 -8.08
CA GLN A 85 4.71 25.98 -7.92
C GLN A 85 4.22 26.59 -6.58
N GLY A 86 4.34 25.81 -5.50
CA GLY A 86 3.83 26.18 -4.17
C GLY A 86 2.30 26.19 -4.02
N ASN A 87 1.53 25.80 -5.04
CA ASN A 87 0.07 25.80 -4.97
C ASN A 87 -0.46 24.57 -4.19
N VAL A 88 -0.80 24.80 -2.92
CA VAL A 88 -1.36 23.77 -2.02
C VAL A 88 -2.62 23.11 -2.55
N ASN A 89 -3.49 23.82 -3.28
CA ASN A 89 -4.73 23.25 -3.81
C ASN A 89 -4.45 22.26 -4.94
N LYS A 90 -3.43 22.52 -5.78
CA LYS A 90 -2.99 21.56 -6.81
C LYS A 90 -2.37 20.31 -6.20
N ALA A 91 -1.53 20.48 -5.17
CA ALA A 91 -0.94 19.36 -4.44
C ALA A 91 -2.03 18.51 -3.77
N ARG A 92 -2.99 19.15 -3.09
CA ARG A 92 -4.17 18.50 -2.49
C ARG A 92 -4.98 17.70 -3.51
N ALA A 93 -5.29 18.28 -4.66
CA ALA A 93 -6.02 17.58 -5.71
C ALA A 93 -5.26 16.33 -6.22
N ASN A 94 -3.93 16.42 -6.36
CA ASN A 94 -3.10 15.29 -6.79
C ASN A 94 -3.03 14.17 -5.75
N VAL A 95 -2.83 14.51 -4.48
CA VAL A 95 -2.83 13.54 -3.38
C VAL A 95 -4.19 12.85 -3.27
N HIS A 96 -5.30 13.60 -3.36
CA HIS A 96 -6.63 13.01 -3.34
C HIS A 96 -6.90 12.09 -4.53
N TRP A 97 -6.49 12.50 -5.73
CA TRP A 97 -6.58 11.63 -6.91
C TRP A 97 -5.80 10.33 -6.68
N PHE A 98 -4.53 10.44 -6.24
CA PHE A 98 -3.66 9.28 -5.98
C PHE A 98 -4.31 8.31 -4.98
N MET A 99 -4.82 8.81 -3.85
CA MET A 99 -5.45 7.96 -2.83
C MET A 99 -6.75 7.31 -3.33
N THR A 100 -7.54 8.05 -4.12
CA THR A 100 -8.77 7.51 -4.72
C THR A 100 -8.46 6.40 -5.71
N THR A 101 -7.44 6.58 -6.55
CA THR A 101 -7.02 5.58 -7.53
C THR A 101 -6.36 4.37 -6.85
N LEU A 102 -5.53 4.58 -5.83
CA LEU A 102 -4.94 3.52 -5.01
C LEU A 102 -6.01 2.59 -4.42
N GLN A 103 -7.13 3.15 -3.96
CA GLN A 103 -8.23 2.36 -3.41
C GLN A 103 -8.87 1.44 -4.45
N GLN A 104 -8.94 1.88 -5.70
CA GLN A 104 -9.54 1.14 -6.81
C GLN A 104 -8.56 0.16 -7.44
N ARG A 105 -7.28 0.54 -7.52
CA ARG A 105 -6.19 -0.17 -8.19
C ARG A 105 -4.98 -0.24 -7.27
N PRO A 106 -5.03 -1.07 -6.20
CA PRO A 106 -3.89 -1.23 -5.32
C PRO A 106 -2.69 -1.81 -6.07
N PRO A 107 -1.45 -1.42 -5.73
CA PRO A 107 -0.26 -2.05 -6.28
C PRO A 107 -0.20 -3.53 -5.86
N PRO A 108 0.45 -4.40 -6.65
CA PRO A 108 0.69 -5.76 -6.20
C PRO A 108 1.63 -5.76 -5.00
N ILE A 109 1.36 -6.64 -4.04
CA ILE A 109 2.23 -6.90 -2.89
C ILE A 109 3.09 -8.11 -3.21
N ILE A 110 4.40 -7.93 -3.15
CA ILE A 110 5.38 -8.93 -3.57
C ILE A 110 6.20 -9.34 -2.36
N LEU A 111 6.08 -10.59 -1.92
CA LEU A 111 7.04 -11.19 -1.01
C LEU A 111 8.33 -11.41 -1.81
N ASP A 112 9.38 -10.67 -1.47
CA ASP A 112 10.64 -10.66 -2.21
C ASP A 112 11.73 -11.36 -1.40
N ASP A 113 12.16 -12.53 -1.89
CA ASP A 113 13.21 -13.32 -1.26
C ASP A 113 14.61 -12.67 -1.39
N ASN A 114 14.75 -11.62 -2.21
CA ASN A 114 16.01 -10.88 -2.34
C ASN A 114 16.22 -9.85 -1.21
N ILE A 115 15.21 -9.58 -0.38
CA ILE A 115 15.35 -8.76 0.83
C ILE A 115 15.99 -9.61 1.93
N ILE A 116 17.31 -9.58 2.00
CA ILE A 116 18.09 -10.36 2.97
C ILE A 116 18.26 -9.65 4.33
N ASP A 117 18.09 -8.33 4.36
CA ASP A 117 18.17 -7.54 5.59
C ASP A 117 16.87 -7.68 6.40
N ILE A 118 16.97 -8.28 7.58
CA ILE A 118 15.83 -8.51 8.47
C ILE A 118 15.26 -7.21 9.04
N ASP A 119 16.02 -6.12 9.04
CA ASP A 119 15.55 -4.82 9.52
C ASP A 119 14.81 -4.03 8.42
N CYS A 120 14.92 -4.48 7.17
CA CYS A 120 14.10 -4.02 6.06
C CYS A 120 12.81 -4.83 5.99
N LEU A 121 11.69 -4.26 6.47
CA LEU A 121 10.37 -4.89 6.40
C LEU A 121 9.76 -4.85 4.99
N ALA A 122 9.95 -3.73 4.30
CA ALA A 122 9.40 -3.48 2.98
C ALA A 122 10.24 -2.47 2.21
N TYR A 123 10.06 -2.43 0.90
CA TYR A 123 10.51 -1.34 0.04
C TYR A 123 9.65 -1.23 -1.21
N HIS A 124 9.62 -0.05 -1.83
CA HIS A 124 9.07 0.17 -3.15
C HIS A 124 10.18 0.54 -4.15
N PRO A 125 10.42 -0.26 -5.22
CA PRO A 125 11.34 0.14 -6.27
C PRO A 125 10.75 1.33 -7.03
N ARG A 126 11.50 2.43 -7.13
CA ARG A 126 11.10 3.61 -7.89
C ARG A 126 11.22 3.37 -9.39
N LEU A 127 10.27 2.62 -9.94
CA LEU A 127 10.26 2.29 -11.36
C LEU A 127 9.87 3.51 -12.18
N GLU A 128 10.53 3.68 -13.32
CA GLU A 128 10.18 4.72 -14.28
C GLU A 128 8.75 4.55 -14.75
N TRP A 129 8.07 5.67 -14.96
CA TRP A 129 6.83 5.71 -15.70
C TRP A 129 6.82 6.96 -16.58
N ASP A 130 6.04 6.95 -17.65
CA ASP A 130 6.19 7.94 -18.70
C ASP A 130 5.74 9.35 -18.29
N GLY A 131 4.87 9.47 -17.29
CA GLY A 131 4.23 10.73 -16.92
C GLY A 131 3.02 11.06 -17.80
N GLU A 132 2.74 10.24 -18.81
CA GLU A 132 1.85 10.58 -19.90
C GLU A 132 0.41 10.11 -19.60
N HIS A 133 -0.57 10.90 -20.03
CA HIS A 133 -2.01 10.58 -19.99
C HIS A 133 -2.65 10.39 -18.60
N GLY A 134 -1.93 10.69 -17.51
CA GLY A 134 -2.49 10.64 -16.15
C GLY A 134 -2.90 9.24 -15.69
N ASN A 135 -2.40 8.18 -16.33
CA ASN A 135 -2.72 6.80 -15.99
C ASN A 135 -1.51 6.10 -15.35
N PHE A 136 -1.28 6.39 -14.06
CA PHE A 136 -0.20 5.75 -13.31
C PHE A 136 -0.36 4.21 -13.31
N PRO A 137 0.67 3.44 -13.69
CA PRO A 137 0.57 1.99 -13.81
C PRO A 137 0.74 1.31 -12.45
N PHE A 138 -0.21 1.49 -11.53
CA PHE A 138 -0.15 0.91 -10.17
C PHE A 138 0.18 -0.59 -10.18
N GLU A 139 -0.34 -1.33 -11.16
CA GLU A 139 -0.11 -2.75 -11.34
C GLU A 139 1.36 -3.14 -11.62
N MET A 140 2.18 -2.20 -12.06
CA MET A 140 3.62 -2.40 -12.27
C MET A 140 4.45 -1.89 -11.09
N GLN A 141 3.85 -1.14 -10.16
CA GLN A 141 4.53 -0.38 -9.12
C GLN A 141 4.42 -1.09 -7.76
N GLY A 142 4.87 -2.36 -7.73
CA GLY A 142 4.70 -3.23 -6.57
C GLY A 142 5.31 -2.70 -5.28
N VAL A 143 4.73 -3.11 -4.15
CA VAL A 143 5.33 -2.95 -2.81
C VAL A 143 5.92 -4.29 -2.41
N HIS A 144 7.21 -4.30 -2.13
CA HIS A 144 7.96 -5.51 -1.84
C HIS A 144 8.06 -5.67 -0.32
N LEU A 145 7.69 -6.84 0.19
CA LEU A 145 7.79 -7.21 1.59
C LEU A 145 8.91 -8.23 1.78
N ASN A 146 9.59 -8.14 2.92
CA ASN A 146 10.57 -9.14 3.31
C ASN A 146 9.87 -10.49 3.55
N THR A 147 10.17 -11.47 2.70
CA THR A 147 9.54 -12.80 2.80
C THR A 147 9.75 -13.42 4.17
N GLN A 148 10.96 -13.35 4.74
CA GLN A 148 11.25 -13.96 6.05
C GLN A 148 10.36 -13.36 7.14
N ARG A 149 10.18 -12.04 7.14
CA ARG A 149 9.34 -11.35 8.13
C ARG A 149 7.86 -11.66 7.97
N VAL A 150 7.39 -11.89 6.74
CA VAL A 150 6.02 -12.37 6.52
C VAL A 150 5.86 -13.81 7.02
N GLN A 151 6.87 -14.67 6.83
CA GLN A 151 6.83 -16.03 7.39
C GLN A 151 6.85 -16.03 8.92
N ASP A 152 7.61 -15.12 9.56
CA ASP A 152 7.60 -14.93 11.01
C ASP A 152 6.19 -14.52 11.49
N MET A 153 5.52 -13.61 10.78
CA MET A 153 4.13 -13.22 11.05
C MET A 153 3.17 -14.41 10.91
N VAL A 154 3.27 -15.19 9.84
CA VAL A 154 2.43 -16.38 9.63
C VAL A 154 2.64 -17.41 10.73
N THR A 155 3.89 -17.67 11.10
CA THR A 155 4.23 -18.58 12.20
C THR A 155 3.63 -18.11 13.52
N ALA A 156 3.70 -16.81 13.82
CA ALA A 156 3.09 -16.23 15.01
C ALA A 156 1.55 -16.30 14.98
N GLY A 157 0.92 -16.08 13.82
CA GLY A 157 -0.53 -16.12 13.65
C GLY A 157 -1.12 -17.53 13.81
N ASN A 158 -0.37 -18.56 13.42
CA ASN A 158 -0.78 -19.96 13.49
C ASN A 158 -0.50 -20.63 14.84
N SER A 159 -0.07 -19.88 15.86
CA SER A 159 0.27 -20.41 17.18
C SER A 159 -0.75 -19.99 18.24
N ASP A 160 -1.12 -20.93 19.13
CA ASP A 160 -2.13 -20.73 20.16
C ASP A 160 -1.63 -20.04 21.44
N SER A 161 -0.34 -19.66 21.51
CA SER A 161 0.20 -19.01 22.70
C SER A 161 -0.20 -17.52 22.77
N GLU A 162 -0.30 -16.98 23.99
CA GLU A 162 -0.58 -15.55 24.18
C GLU A 162 0.54 -14.66 23.63
N GLU A 163 1.79 -15.10 23.82
CA GLU A 163 2.98 -14.43 23.30
C GLU A 163 2.96 -14.37 21.76
N SER A 164 2.61 -15.49 21.11
CA SER A 164 2.47 -15.56 19.65
C SER A 164 1.36 -14.66 19.13
N ARG A 165 0.21 -14.61 19.81
CA ARG A 165 -0.89 -13.70 19.46
C ARG A 165 -0.46 -12.23 19.55
N GLN A 166 0.31 -11.86 20.57
CA GLN A 166 0.84 -10.49 20.68
C GLN A 166 1.89 -10.21 19.60
N CYS A 167 2.77 -11.17 19.32
CA CYS A 167 3.76 -11.07 18.25
C CYS A 167 3.10 -10.86 16.88
N PHE A 168 2.07 -11.64 16.57
CA PHE A 168 1.27 -11.49 15.35
C PHE A 168 0.64 -10.10 15.22
N ARG A 169 0.04 -9.57 16.29
CA ARG A 169 -0.50 -8.19 16.29
C ARG A 169 0.58 -7.14 16.04
N ASN A 170 1.77 -7.32 16.61
CA ASN A 170 2.90 -6.42 16.37
C ASN A 170 3.31 -6.46 14.90
N PHE A 171 3.37 -7.64 14.28
CA PHE A 171 3.64 -7.77 12.85
C PHE A 171 2.57 -7.11 11.97
N LEU A 172 1.28 -7.32 12.26
CA LEU A 172 0.20 -6.66 11.54
C LEU A 172 0.36 -5.14 11.55
N PHE A 173 0.67 -4.57 12.72
CA PHE A 173 0.90 -3.13 12.85
C PHE A 173 2.19 -2.67 12.15
N ALA A 174 3.27 -3.44 12.27
CA ALA A 174 4.54 -3.13 11.61
C ALA A 174 4.41 -3.15 10.07
N PHE A 175 3.72 -4.14 9.50
CA PHE A 175 3.46 -4.17 8.07
C PHE A 175 2.45 -3.10 7.63
N ALA A 176 1.42 -2.81 8.42
CA ALA A 176 0.50 -1.70 8.12
C ALA A 176 1.23 -0.36 8.05
N THR A 177 2.12 -0.08 9.01
CA THR A 177 2.94 1.14 9.01
C THR A 177 3.98 1.14 7.87
N ALA A 178 4.57 -0.01 7.54
CA ALA A 178 5.42 -0.14 6.36
C ALA A 178 4.65 0.17 5.07
N PHE A 179 3.43 -0.32 4.90
CA PHE A 179 2.59 0.06 3.76
C PHE A 179 2.33 1.56 3.70
N VAL A 180 2.03 2.21 4.83
CA VAL A 180 1.85 3.67 4.88
C VAL A 180 3.13 4.38 4.40
N HIS A 181 4.30 3.92 4.83
CA HIS A 181 5.59 4.48 4.44
C HIS A 181 5.86 4.29 2.94
N GLU A 182 5.78 3.05 2.45
CA GLU A 182 6.09 2.72 1.06
C GLU A 182 5.10 3.35 0.09
N ILE A 183 3.82 3.37 0.41
CA ILE A 183 2.78 3.89 -0.47
C ILE A 183 2.68 5.41 -0.37
N GLY A 184 2.55 5.93 0.85
CA GLY A 184 2.37 7.36 1.09
C GLY A 184 3.64 8.18 0.89
N GLY A 185 4.81 7.58 1.08
CA GLY A 185 6.10 8.20 0.84
C GLY A 185 6.63 7.86 -0.55
N HIS A 186 7.05 6.62 -0.76
CA HIS A 186 7.82 6.25 -1.94
C HIS A 186 6.99 6.16 -3.22
N LEU A 187 5.85 5.47 -3.21
CA LEU A 187 4.98 5.33 -4.38
C LEU A 187 4.36 6.67 -4.79
N LEU A 188 3.95 7.49 -3.80
CA LEU A 188 3.51 8.86 -4.05
C LEU A 188 4.59 9.68 -4.74
N ILE A 189 5.84 9.61 -4.28
CA ILE A 189 6.97 10.29 -4.92
C ILE A 189 7.22 9.73 -6.33
N THR A 190 7.09 8.42 -6.54
CA THR A 190 7.19 7.82 -7.88
C THR A 190 6.12 8.40 -8.81
N TRP A 191 4.86 8.49 -8.36
CA TRP A 191 3.78 9.17 -9.07
C TRP A 191 4.13 10.63 -9.38
N LEU A 192 4.53 11.42 -8.40
CA LEU A 192 4.90 12.82 -8.65
C LEU A 192 6.15 12.98 -9.54
N GLY A 193 7.00 11.95 -9.57
CA GLY A 193 8.34 12.02 -10.11
C GLY A 193 8.49 11.66 -11.59
N ASN A 194 7.49 11.01 -12.20
CA ASN A 194 7.67 10.17 -13.40
C ASN A 194 8.66 9.00 -13.15
N GLY A 195 8.79 8.57 -11.89
CA GLY A 195 9.83 7.64 -11.44
C GLY A 195 11.25 8.21 -11.52
N CYS A 196 12.27 7.36 -11.38
CA CYS A 196 13.67 7.75 -11.46
C CYS A 196 14.15 7.95 -12.92
N LYS A 197 13.41 8.69 -13.77
CA LYS A 197 13.97 9.15 -15.04
C LYS A 197 15.20 10.01 -14.69
N LYS A 198 16.39 9.43 -14.82
CA LYS A 198 17.60 10.21 -14.97
C LYS A 198 17.34 11.06 -16.21
N HIS A 199 17.10 12.36 -16.01
CA HIS A 199 17.15 13.29 -17.12
C HIS A 199 18.51 13.08 -17.82
N PRO A 200 18.52 12.79 -19.14
CA PRO A 200 19.76 12.70 -19.89
C PRO A 200 20.56 14.00 -19.82
#